data_AF-A0A957IVM8-F1
#
_entry.id   AF-A0A957IVM8-F1
#
_cell.length_a   1.000
_cell.length_b   1.000
_cell.length_c   1.000
_cell.angle_alpha   90.00
_cell.angle_beta   90.00
_cell.angle_gamma   90.00
#
_symmetry.space_group_name_H-M   'P 1'
#
loop_
_entity.id
_entity.type
_entity.pdbx_description
1 polymer ?
#
loop_
_entity_poly.entity_id
_entity_poly.type
_entity_poly.pdbx_seq_one_letter_code
_entity_poly.pdbx_strand_id
1 'polypeptide(L)'
;AHPNIALIREEVTAVPDTPAIIASGPLTSSALTASISQLTGEQYLYFYDAVSPIVDHDSIDLNIAFRQSRYDDGQEEGDYINCPMTKEEYDRFCDALLAAETITLKQFEQEDPHFFEGCMPVEVMAQRGRKALAFGPMRPVGLIDPRNGKRPYAVVQLRQDNLVGSLYNIVGFQTNLKWGEQRRVLRLIPGLENAEFLRYGMM
;
A
#
# COMPACT_ATOMS: atom_id res chain seq x y z
N ALA A 1 16.35 -16.26 -33.75
CA ALA A 1 15.39 -15.37 -34.44
C ALA A 1 14.14 -16.19 -34.75
N HIS A 2 12.95 -15.67 -34.48
CA HIS A 2 11.69 -16.35 -34.80
C HIS A 2 11.18 -15.85 -36.16
N PRO A 3 10.71 -16.72 -37.07
CA PRO A 3 10.36 -16.33 -38.45
C PRO A 3 9.22 -15.30 -38.54
N ASN A 4 8.35 -15.24 -37.53
CA ASN A 4 7.24 -14.28 -37.45
C ASN A 4 7.55 -13.05 -36.59
N ILE A 5 8.80 -12.84 -36.17
CA ILE A 5 9.18 -11.69 -35.32
C ILE A 5 10.27 -10.88 -36.03
N ALA A 6 9.91 -9.67 -36.44
CA ALA A 6 10.86 -8.65 -36.86
C ALA A 6 11.24 -7.78 -35.65
N LEU A 7 12.54 -7.63 -35.39
CA LEU A 7 13.05 -6.76 -34.33
C LEU A 7 13.51 -5.43 -34.94
N ILE A 8 12.88 -4.35 -34.53
CA ILE A 8 13.27 -2.99 -34.89
C ILE A 8 13.74 -2.30 -33.61
N ARG A 9 14.99 -1.80 -33.60
CA ARG A 9 15.62 -1.16 -32.44
C ARG A 9 15.60 0.34 -32.59
N GLU A 10 14.43 0.92 -32.39
CA GLU A 10 14.20 2.36 -32.49
C GLU A 10 13.29 2.84 -31.36
N GLU A 11 13.34 4.14 -31.09
CA GLU A 11 12.33 4.76 -30.22
C GLU A 11 11.03 4.91 -31.01
N VAL A 12 9.95 4.39 -30.46
CA VAL A 12 8.60 4.62 -30.98
C VAL A 12 8.07 5.90 -30.34
N THR A 13 7.86 6.95 -31.14
CA THR A 13 7.44 8.28 -30.66
C THR A 13 5.95 8.58 -30.86
N ALA A 14 5.22 7.71 -31.57
CA ALA A 14 3.79 7.83 -31.81
C ALA A 14 3.10 6.47 -31.71
N VAL A 15 1.83 6.45 -31.30
CA VAL A 15 1.02 5.22 -31.27
C VAL A 15 0.86 4.67 -32.70
N PRO A 16 1.30 3.43 -32.99
CA PRO A 16 1.20 2.84 -34.32
C PRO A 16 -0.25 2.52 -34.73
N ASP A 17 -0.46 2.30 -36.02
CA ASP A 17 -1.74 1.83 -36.56
C ASP A 17 -2.17 0.48 -35.94
N THR A 18 -3.48 0.29 -35.76
CA THR A 18 -4.04 -0.90 -35.07
C THR A 18 -4.03 -2.16 -35.94
N PRO A 19 -3.89 -3.37 -35.35
CA PRO A 19 -3.74 -3.63 -33.91
C PRO A 19 -2.30 -3.43 -33.42
N ALA A 20 -2.14 -2.70 -32.32
CA ALA A 20 -0.86 -2.45 -31.65
C ALA A 20 -0.96 -2.71 -30.14
N ILE A 21 0.12 -3.22 -29.53
CA ILE A 21 0.26 -3.38 -28.08
C ILE A 21 1.33 -2.40 -27.61
N ILE A 22 0.98 -1.54 -26.65
CA ILE A 22 1.92 -0.59 -26.04
C ILE A 22 2.46 -1.22 -24.76
N ALA A 23 3.79 -1.44 -24.70
CA ALA A 23 4.47 -2.10 -23.58
C ALA A 23 5.81 -1.43 -23.24
N SER A 24 5.84 -0.08 -23.19
CA SER A 24 7.03 0.75 -22.97
C SER A 24 7.53 0.78 -21.52
N GLY A 25 6.77 0.23 -20.58
CA GLY A 25 7.15 0.18 -19.15
C GLY A 25 6.95 1.51 -18.41
N PRO A 26 7.42 1.60 -17.15
CA PRO A 26 7.16 2.74 -16.27
C PRO A 26 7.87 4.04 -16.69
N LEU A 27 8.88 3.95 -17.56
CA LEU A 27 9.67 5.07 -18.06
C LEU A 27 9.39 5.32 -19.54
N THR A 28 8.10 5.40 -19.90
CA THR A 28 7.67 5.71 -21.27
C THR A 28 8.21 7.07 -21.71
N SER A 29 8.78 7.15 -22.93
CA SER A 29 9.40 8.39 -23.41
C SER A 29 8.40 9.52 -23.52
N SER A 30 8.87 10.77 -23.37
CA SER A 30 8.00 11.95 -23.41
C SER A 30 7.22 12.07 -24.72
N ALA A 31 7.83 11.70 -25.84
CA ALA A 31 7.19 11.72 -27.16
C ALA A 31 6.03 10.71 -27.24
N LEU A 32 6.28 9.46 -26.81
CA LEU A 32 5.24 8.42 -26.83
C LEU A 32 4.10 8.75 -25.83
N THR A 33 4.44 9.26 -24.65
CA THR A 33 3.46 9.74 -23.67
C THR A 33 2.55 10.82 -24.26
N ALA A 34 3.12 11.81 -24.96
CA ALA A 34 2.34 12.86 -25.61
C ALA A 34 1.39 12.31 -26.68
N SER A 35 1.83 11.31 -27.46
CA SER A 35 0.98 10.65 -28.46
C SER A 35 -0.15 9.85 -27.82
N ILE A 36 0.11 9.12 -26.72
CA ILE A 36 -0.92 8.40 -25.96
C ILE A 36 -1.93 9.38 -25.38
N SER A 37 -1.49 10.48 -24.76
CA SER A 37 -2.36 11.52 -24.21
C SER A 37 -3.30 12.14 -25.25
N GLN A 38 -2.81 12.38 -26.47
CA GLN A 38 -3.66 12.87 -27.57
C GLN A 38 -4.71 11.84 -27.98
N LEU A 39 -4.35 10.55 -27.99
CA LEU A 39 -5.26 9.47 -28.38
C LEU A 39 -6.35 9.24 -27.32
N THR A 40 -6.00 9.34 -26.03
CA THR A 40 -6.93 9.11 -24.92
C THR A 40 -7.74 10.35 -24.54
N GLY A 41 -7.26 11.55 -24.92
CA GLY A 41 -7.82 12.83 -24.46
C GLY A 41 -7.39 13.23 -23.04
N GLU A 42 -6.53 12.44 -22.40
CA GLU A 42 -6.08 12.64 -21.02
C GLU A 42 -4.75 13.39 -20.99
N GLN A 43 -4.69 14.48 -20.21
CA GLN A 43 -3.50 15.33 -20.11
C GLN A 43 -2.43 14.77 -19.15
N TYR A 44 -2.80 13.79 -18.32
CA TYR A 44 -1.95 13.27 -17.25
C TYR A 44 -1.84 11.75 -17.32
N LEU A 45 -0.64 11.26 -17.65
CA LEU A 45 -0.28 9.84 -17.63
C LEU A 45 0.82 9.67 -16.57
N TYR A 46 0.43 9.69 -15.30
CA TYR A 46 1.34 9.45 -14.20
C TYR A 46 1.26 8.00 -13.75
N PHE A 47 2.43 7.38 -13.57
CA PHE A 47 2.59 6.06 -12.97
C PHE A 47 3.29 6.23 -11.63
N TYR A 48 2.50 6.25 -10.56
CA TYR A 48 3.03 6.21 -9.20
C TYR A 48 2.69 4.84 -8.61
N ASP A 49 3.72 4.07 -8.29
CA ASP A 49 3.54 2.82 -7.54
C ASP A 49 3.50 3.17 -6.06
N ALA A 50 2.30 3.14 -5.48
CA ALA A 50 2.13 3.21 -4.04
C ALA A 50 2.24 1.80 -3.45
N VAL A 51 3.43 1.47 -2.95
CA VAL A 51 3.72 0.13 -2.44
C VAL A 51 3.56 0.11 -0.94
N SER A 52 2.67 -0.76 -0.46
CA SER A 52 2.59 -1.14 0.94
C SER A 52 3.67 -2.17 1.31
N PRO A 53 4.12 -2.19 2.58
CA PRO A 53 4.98 -3.25 3.09
C PRO A 53 4.33 -4.63 3.00
N ILE A 54 5.15 -5.66 2.74
CA ILE A 54 4.76 -7.07 2.77
C ILE A 54 5.48 -7.77 3.93
N VAL A 55 4.72 -8.56 4.69
CA VAL A 55 5.20 -9.40 5.78
C VAL A 55 5.10 -10.88 5.43
N ASP A 56 6.02 -11.67 5.98
CA ASP A 56 5.94 -13.12 5.97
C ASP A 56 4.80 -13.60 6.89
N HIS A 57 3.93 -14.49 6.39
CA HIS A 57 2.83 -15.06 7.17
C HIS A 57 3.29 -15.69 8.49
N ASP A 58 4.39 -16.43 8.48
CA ASP A 58 4.86 -17.20 9.63
C ASP A 58 5.44 -16.32 10.73
N SER A 59 5.67 -15.04 10.43
CA SER A 59 6.13 -14.02 11.37
C SER A 59 4.98 -13.26 12.07
N ILE A 60 3.72 -13.53 11.72
CA ILE A 60 2.53 -12.90 12.29
C ILE A 60 2.07 -13.68 13.54
N ASP A 61 1.89 -13.00 14.67
CA ASP A 61 1.33 -13.62 15.87
C ASP A 61 -0.19 -13.71 15.80
N LEU A 62 -0.69 -14.86 15.37
CA LEU A 62 -2.12 -15.21 15.28
C LEU A 62 -2.78 -15.49 16.64
N ASN A 63 -2.06 -15.43 17.76
CA ASN A 63 -2.70 -15.36 19.08
C ASN A 63 -3.24 -13.97 19.39
N ILE A 64 -2.74 -12.95 18.68
CA ILE A 64 -3.16 -11.55 18.77
C ILE A 64 -4.04 -11.18 17.57
N ALA A 65 -3.55 -11.45 16.36
CA ALA A 65 -4.25 -11.16 15.13
C ALA A 65 -5.31 -12.24 14.82
N PHE A 66 -6.38 -11.86 14.12
CA PHE A 66 -7.49 -12.79 13.82
C PHE A 66 -7.97 -12.65 12.37
N ARG A 67 -8.41 -13.75 11.77
CA ARG A 67 -9.01 -13.72 10.43
C ARG A 67 -10.50 -13.35 10.51
N GLN A 68 -10.90 -12.38 9.69
CA GLN A 68 -12.30 -11.95 9.54
C GLN A 68 -12.45 -10.96 8.38
N SER A 69 -13.53 -11.10 7.59
CA SER A 69 -14.01 -10.06 6.67
C SER A 69 -14.95 -9.08 7.39
N ARG A 70 -14.99 -7.81 6.95
CA ARG A 70 -15.88 -6.83 7.59
C ARG A 70 -17.35 -7.25 7.41
N TYR A 71 -18.12 -7.17 8.49
CA TYR A 71 -19.55 -7.55 8.53
C TYR A 71 -19.84 -9.04 8.32
N ASP A 72 -18.81 -9.88 8.35
CA ASP A 72 -18.96 -11.32 8.30
C ASP A 72 -19.75 -11.80 9.53
N ASP A 73 -20.68 -12.73 9.29
CA ASP A 73 -21.50 -13.38 10.31
C ASP A 73 -20.81 -14.60 10.94
N GLY A 74 -19.56 -14.87 10.53
CA GLY A 74 -18.69 -15.90 11.10
C GLY A 74 -18.87 -17.26 10.45
N GLN A 75 -19.50 -17.33 9.27
CA GLN A 75 -19.67 -18.58 8.52
C GLN A 75 -18.42 -18.94 7.68
N GLU A 76 -17.57 -17.96 7.37
CA GLU A 76 -16.31 -18.15 6.65
C GLU A 76 -15.12 -17.63 7.48
N GLU A 77 -13.89 -18.10 7.19
CA GLU A 77 -12.68 -17.65 7.91
C GLU A 77 -12.32 -16.17 7.62
N GLY A 78 -12.85 -15.57 6.55
CA GLY A 78 -12.60 -14.19 6.15
C GLY A 78 -11.27 -13.98 5.39
N ASP A 79 -11.23 -12.94 4.54
CA ASP A 79 -10.14 -12.71 3.58
C ASP A 79 -8.93 -11.96 4.16
N TYR A 80 -9.08 -11.41 5.37
CA TYR A 80 -8.09 -10.51 5.98
C TYR A 80 -7.65 -11.03 7.33
N ILE A 81 -6.35 -10.92 7.61
CA ILE A 81 -5.82 -10.99 8.97
C ILE A 81 -5.91 -9.59 9.58
N ASN A 82 -6.51 -9.47 10.74
CA ASN A 82 -6.79 -8.23 11.43
C ASN A 82 -5.92 -8.14 12.68
N CYS A 83 -5.11 -7.09 12.76
CA CYS A 83 -4.26 -6.78 13.90
C CYS A 83 -4.97 -5.69 14.75
N PRO A 84 -5.70 -6.07 15.82
CA PRO A 84 -6.48 -5.13 16.61
C PRO A 84 -5.59 -4.25 17.48
N MET A 85 -6.00 -3.00 17.68
CA MET A 85 -5.34 -2.06 18.57
C MET A 85 -6.32 -1.51 19.61
N THR A 86 -5.82 -1.38 20.84
CA THR A 86 -6.37 -0.50 21.86
C THR A 86 -6.12 0.96 21.49
N LYS A 87 -6.76 1.88 22.22
CA LYS A 87 -6.55 3.31 22.01
C LYS A 87 -5.10 3.70 22.31
N GLU A 88 -4.54 3.13 23.36
CA GLU A 88 -3.18 3.41 23.84
C GLU A 88 -2.11 2.91 22.86
N GLU A 89 -2.30 1.73 22.27
CA GLU A 89 -1.43 1.20 21.22
C GLU A 89 -1.53 2.05 19.94
N TYR A 90 -2.76 2.41 19.53
CA TYR A 90 -2.98 3.29 18.39
C TYR A 90 -2.32 4.66 18.57
N ASP A 91 -2.46 5.24 19.76
CA ASP A 91 -1.88 6.53 20.11
C ASP A 91 -0.34 6.46 20.04
N ARG A 92 0.26 5.41 20.60
CA ARG A 92 1.71 5.16 20.51
C ARG A 92 2.19 4.97 19.08
N PHE A 93 1.44 4.23 18.27
CA PHE A 93 1.75 4.03 16.86
C PHE A 93 1.71 5.35 16.09
N CYS A 94 0.66 6.17 16.29
CA CYS A 94 0.56 7.50 15.69
C CYS A 94 1.74 8.39 16.06
N ASP A 95 2.12 8.41 17.34
CA ASP A 95 3.26 9.22 17.80
C ASP A 95 4.57 8.76 17.16
N ALA A 96 4.79 7.45 17.09
CA ALA A 96 5.99 6.89 16.46
C ALA A 96 6.05 7.14 14.95
N LEU A 97 4.90 7.12 14.28
CA LEU A 97 4.76 7.38 12.85
C LEU A 97 5.00 8.86 12.52
N LEU A 98 4.47 9.78 13.34
CA LEU A 98 4.68 11.22 13.17
C LEU A 98 6.12 11.65 13.46
N ALA A 99 6.82 10.93 14.33
CA ALA A 99 8.23 11.16 14.63
C ALA A 99 9.20 10.46 13.65
N ALA A 100 8.69 9.66 12.72
CA ALA A 100 9.51 8.83 11.87
C ALA A 100 10.19 9.62 10.74
N GLU A 101 11.42 9.23 10.41
CA GLU A 101 12.14 9.82 9.28
C GLU A 101 11.60 9.30 7.94
N THR A 102 11.31 10.23 7.02
CA THR A 102 10.91 9.93 5.64
C THR A 102 12.07 10.12 4.65
N ILE A 103 11.95 9.53 3.47
CA ILE A 103 12.80 9.86 2.32
C ILE A 103 12.47 11.27 1.83
N THR A 104 13.47 11.95 1.27
CA THR A 104 13.27 13.26 0.64
C THR A 104 12.58 13.06 -0.71
N LEU A 105 11.33 13.53 -0.82
CA LEU A 105 10.59 13.57 -2.07
C LEU A 105 11.34 14.45 -3.09
N LYS A 106 11.30 14.07 -4.36
CA LYS A 106 11.85 14.90 -5.45
C LYS A 106 11.02 16.18 -5.59
N GLN A 107 11.64 17.23 -6.11
CA GLN A 107 11.03 18.57 -6.15
C GLN A 107 9.65 18.60 -6.82
N PHE A 108 9.44 17.83 -7.90
CA PHE A 108 8.14 17.76 -8.60
C PHE A 108 7.02 17.10 -7.76
N GLU A 109 7.37 16.21 -6.83
CA GLU A 109 6.42 15.51 -5.93
C GLU A 109 5.99 16.42 -4.76
N GLN A 110 6.78 17.46 -4.47
CA GLN A 110 6.49 18.46 -3.46
C GLN A 110 5.60 19.61 -3.99
N GLU A 111 5.66 19.86 -5.30
CA GLU A 111 5.01 21.01 -5.95
C GLU A 111 3.54 20.76 -6.33
N ASP A 112 3.08 19.51 -6.37
CA ASP A 112 1.68 19.16 -6.65
C ASP A 112 0.90 18.82 -5.35
N PRO A 113 0.01 19.71 -4.87
CA PRO A 113 -0.80 19.44 -3.68
C PRO A 113 -1.80 18.29 -3.84
N HIS A 114 -2.11 17.86 -5.08
CA HIS A 114 -3.00 16.74 -5.37
C HIS A 114 -2.26 15.40 -5.51
N PHE A 115 -0.92 15.41 -5.47
CA PHE A 115 -0.04 14.25 -5.69
C PHE A 115 -0.42 13.02 -4.85
N PHE A 116 -0.99 13.24 -3.66
CA PHE A 116 -1.37 12.18 -2.72
C PHE A 116 -2.88 12.00 -2.51
N GLU A 117 -3.76 12.74 -3.20
CA GLU A 117 -5.19 12.69 -2.90
C GLU A 117 -5.86 11.36 -3.29
N GLY A 118 -5.31 10.64 -4.27
CA GLY A 118 -5.74 9.29 -4.63
C GLY A 118 -5.07 8.17 -3.83
N CYS A 119 -3.85 8.39 -3.31
CA CYS A 119 -3.08 7.39 -2.56
C CYS A 119 -2.13 8.05 -1.56
N MET A 120 -2.63 8.36 -0.36
CA MET A 120 -1.89 9.13 0.63
C MET A 120 -0.93 8.28 1.47
N PRO A 121 0.33 8.70 1.69
CA PRO A 121 1.22 8.02 2.62
C PRO A 121 0.61 8.00 4.03
N VAL A 122 0.77 6.88 4.73
CA VAL A 122 0.16 6.68 6.05
C VAL A 122 0.61 7.74 7.07
N GLU A 123 1.86 8.19 7.00
CA GLU A 123 2.40 9.27 7.83
C GLU A 123 1.79 10.64 7.52
N VAL A 124 1.51 10.93 6.25
CA VAL A 124 0.83 12.18 5.86
C VAL A 124 -0.62 12.16 6.33
N MET A 125 -1.28 10.99 6.25
CA MET A 125 -2.62 10.83 6.79
C MET A 125 -2.64 11.04 8.31
N ALA A 126 -1.65 10.53 9.04
CA ALA A 126 -1.52 10.74 10.48
C ALA A 126 -1.38 12.23 10.85
N GLN A 127 -0.68 13.02 10.03
CA GLN A 127 -0.52 14.47 10.24
C GLN A 127 -1.84 15.23 10.13
N ARG A 128 -2.79 14.74 9.33
CA ARG A 128 -4.12 15.38 9.16
C ARG A 128 -5.01 15.29 10.39
N GLY A 129 -4.64 14.47 11.36
CA GLY A 129 -5.27 14.47 12.68
C GLY A 129 -5.19 13.12 13.37
N ARG A 130 -5.24 13.15 14.70
CA ARG A 130 -5.04 11.97 15.54
C ARG A 130 -5.96 10.80 15.20
N LYS A 131 -7.19 11.05 14.74
CA LYS A 131 -8.16 9.99 14.38
C LYS A 131 -8.20 9.68 12.88
N ALA A 132 -7.40 10.34 12.04
CA ALA A 132 -7.48 10.22 10.59
C ALA A 132 -7.31 8.76 10.15
N LEU A 133 -6.31 8.06 10.70
CA LEU A 133 -6.06 6.64 10.39
C LEU A 133 -7.22 5.75 10.82
N ALA A 134 -7.78 5.96 12.03
CA ALA A 134 -8.93 5.21 12.55
C ALA A 134 -10.23 5.42 11.76
N PHE A 135 -10.33 6.50 10.95
CA PHE A 135 -11.43 6.70 10.01
C PHE A 135 -11.09 6.26 8.58
N GLY A 136 -9.79 6.08 8.26
CA GLY A 136 -9.29 5.63 6.97
C GLY A 136 -8.83 4.17 6.98
N PRO A 137 -7.53 3.89 6.74
CA PRO A 137 -7.01 2.53 6.54
C PRO A 137 -7.13 1.67 7.81
N MET A 138 -7.18 2.28 8.99
CA MET A 138 -7.27 1.55 10.27
C MET A 138 -8.67 1.45 10.84
N ARG A 139 -9.70 1.64 10.01
CA ARG A 139 -11.11 1.67 10.44
C ARG A 139 -11.58 0.29 10.94
N PRO A 140 -12.05 0.16 12.19
CA PRO A 140 -12.42 -1.14 12.80
C PRO A 140 -13.89 -1.54 12.55
N VAL A 141 -14.61 -0.87 11.66
CA VAL A 141 -16.05 -1.08 11.49
C VAL A 141 -16.32 -2.45 10.85
N GLY A 142 -17.24 -3.20 11.45
CA GLY A 142 -17.59 -4.55 10.99
C GLY A 142 -16.67 -5.66 11.50
N LEU A 143 -15.80 -5.37 12.46
CA LEU A 143 -14.86 -6.33 13.06
C LEU A 143 -15.06 -6.44 14.56
N ILE A 144 -14.91 -7.65 15.10
CA ILE A 144 -15.02 -7.94 16.54
C ILE A 144 -13.79 -8.74 16.94
N ASP A 145 -13.01 -8.24 17.90
CA ASP A 145 -11.85 -8.95 18.43
C ASP A 145 -12.33 -10.18 19.23
N PRO A 146 -12.02 -11.42 18.80
CA PRO A 146 -12.51 -12.64 19.45
C PRO A 146 -11.98 -12.80 20.88
N ARG A 147 -10.87 -12.15 21.24
CA ARG A 147 -10.25 -12.27 22.57
C ARG A 147 -11.06 -11.58 23.66
N ASN A 148 -11.83 -10.55 23.29
CA ASN A 148 -12.59 -9.73 24.24
C ASN A 148 -14.06 -9.48 23.83
N GLY A 149 -14.47 -9.92 22.63
CA GLY A 149 -15.83 -9.78 22.11
C GLY A 149 -16.24 -8.34 21.80
N LYS A 150 -15.28 -7.42 21.63
CA LYS A 150 -15.54 -5.99 21.41
C LYS A 150 -14.93 -5.53 20.08
N ARG A 151 -15.51 -4.47 19.53
CA ARG A 151 -14.90 -3.75 18.40
C ARG A 151 -13.59 -3.09 18.88
N PRO A 152 -12.44 -3.32 18.21
CA PRO A 152 -11.20 -2.65 18.56
C PRO A 152 -11.27 -1.14 18.31
N TYR A 153 -10.32 -0.37 18.87
CA TYR A 153 -10.26 1.07 18.64
C TYR A 153 -9.84 1.38 17.20
N ALA A 154 -8.84 0.63 16.72
CA ALA A 154 -8.33 0.66 15.35
C ALA A 154 -7.86 -0.75 14.97
N VAL A 155 -7.65 -1.00 13.69
CA VAL A 155 -7.18 -2.29 13.18
C VAL A 155 -6.17 -2.08 12.05
N VAL A 156 -5.16 -2.92 11.94
CA VAL A 156 -4.38 -3.02 10.70
C VAL A 156 -4.79 -4.29 9.98
N GLN A 157 -5.22 -4.17 8.73
CA GLN A 157 -5.62 -5.33 7.93
C GLN A 157 -4.47 -5.79 7.05
N LEU A 158 -4.27 -7.10 6.97
CA LEU A 158 -3.32 -7.75 6.11
C LEU A 158 -4.09 -8.58 5.08
N ARG A 159 -3.75 -8.42 3.80
CA ARG A 159 -4.35 -9.18 2.71
C ARG A 159 -3.34 -10.14 2.11
N GLN A 160 -3.77 -11.36 1.83
CA GLN A 160 -2.95 -12.34 1.12
C GLN A 160 -2.48 -11.78 -0.23
N ASP A 161 -1.18 -11.86 -0.48
CA ASP A 161 -0.52 -11.28 -1.66
C ASP A 161 -0.18 -12.35 -2.71
N ASN A 162 0.05 -13.60 -2.30
CA ASN A 162 0.35 -14.71 -3.20
C ASN A 162 -0.60 -15.91 -3.03
N LEU A 163 -0.71 -16.75 -4.06
CA LEU A 163 -1.64 -17.90 -4.07
C LEU A 163 -1.38 -18.90 -2.92
N VAL A 164 -0.12 -19.09 -2.54
CA VAL A 164 0.27 -20.03 -1.47
C VAL A 164 -0.05 -19.49 -0.08
N GLY A 165 -0.27 -18.18 0.07
CA GLY A 165 -0.59 -17.58 1.36
C GLY A 165 0.61 -17.41 2.29
N SER A 166 1.83 -17.30 1.74
CA SER A 166 3.03 -17.02 2.52
C SER A 166 3.34 -15.52 2.65
N LEU A 167 2.74 -14.68 1.79
CA LEU A 167 2.98 -13.25 1.74
C LEU A 167 1.71 -12.48 2.06
N TYR A 168 1.83 -11.48 2.94
CA TYR A 168 0.72 -10.63 3.35
C TYR A 168 1.06 -9.15 3.21
N ASN A 169 0.24 -8.44 2.45
CA ASN A 169 0.37 -7.01 2.23
C ASN A 169 -0.38 -6.21 3.31
N ILE A 170 0.26 -5.18 3.88
CA ILE A 170 -0.38 -4.29 4.85
C ILE A 170 -1.30 -3.30 4.12
N VAL A 171 -2.61 -3.45 4.28
CA VAL A 171 -3.62 -2.74 3.48
C VAL A 171 -3.65 -1.25 3.83
N GLY A 172 -3.43 -0.38 2.83
CA GLY A 172 -3.53 1.08 2.98
C GLY A 172 -2.35 1.73 3.71
N PHE A 173 -1.18 1.06 3.71
CA PHE A 173 0.05 1.46 4.40
C PHE A 173 1.18 1.84 3.43
N GLN A 174 0.84 2.32 2.25
CA GLN A 174 1.78 3.02 1.38
C GLN A 174 2.49 4.16 2.16
N THR A 175 3.79 4.33 1.96
CA THR A 175 4.63 5.16 2.87
C THR A 175 5.93 5.62 2.23
N ASN A 176 6.42 6.78 2.66
CA ASN A 176 7.75 7.33 2.39
C ASN A 176 8.71 7.16 3.58
N LEU A 177 8.33 6.43 4.63
CA LEU A 177 9.24 6.17 5.75
C LEU A 177 10.52 5.48 5.26
N LYS A 178 11.68 5.86 5.82
CA LYS A 178 12.92 5.11 5.60
C LYS A 178 12.73 3.66 6.06
N TRP A 179 13.38 2.69 5.44
CA TRP A 179 13.18 1.26 5.76
C TRP A 179 13.44 0.89 7.23
N GLY A 180 14.44 1.51 7.86
CA GLY A 180 14.70 1.34 9.30
C GLY A 180 13.52 1.81 10.16
N GLU A 181 12.89 2.91 9.75
CA GLU A 181 11.71 3.48 10.42
C GLU A 181 10.46 2.66 10.16
N GLN A 182 10.26 2.14 8.95
CA GLN A 182 9.19 1.19 8.68
C GLN A 182 9.30 -0.02 9.60
N ARG A 183 10.48 -0.64 9.71
CA ARG A 183 10.69 -1.77 10.64
C ARG A 183 10.37 -1.40 12.09
N ARG A 184 10.83 -0.23 12.55
CA ARG A 184 10.64 0.23 13.94
C ARG A 184 9.18 0.52 14.26
N VAL A 185 8.50 1.25 13.38
CA VAL A 185 7.13 1.74 13.58
C VAL A 185 6.11 0.63 13.35
N LEU A 186 6.24 -0.17 12.29
CA LEU A 186 5.28 -1.23 11.97
C LEU A 186 5.30 -2.37 13.00
N ARG A 187 6.43 -2.60 13.68
CA ARG A 187 6.51 -3.55 14.80
C ARG A 187 5.81 -3.08 16.08
N LEU A 188 5.27 -1.87 16.11
CA LEU A 188 4.37 -1.43 17.19
C LEU A 188 2.93 -1.92 16.98
N ILE A 189 2.61 -2.47 15.81
CA ILE A 189 1.29 -3.04 15.52
C ILE A 189 1.19 -4.39 16.25
N PRO A 190 0.16 -4.59 17.10
CA PRO A 190 -0.04 -5.86 17.80
C PRO A 190 -0.17 -7.02 16.82
N GLY A 191 0.59 -8.08 17.02
CA GLY A 191 0.67 -9.22 16.12
C GLY A 191 1.82 -9.15 15.11
N LEU A 192 2.49 -8.00 14.98
CA LEU A 192 3.62 -7.77 14.07
C LEU A 192 4.92 -7.43 14.79
N GLU A 193 5.01 -7.63 16.11
CA GLU A 193 6.17 -7.26 16.93
C GLU A 193 7.46 -7.92 16.43
N ASN A 194 7.34 -9.15 15.94
CA ASN A 194 8.43 -9.95 15.39
C ASN A 194 8.37 -10.09 13.86
N ALA A 195 7.51 -9.32 13.19
CA ALA A 195 7.28 -9.47 11.76
C ALA A 195 8.57 -9.39 10.93
N GLU A 196 8.68 -10.28 9.96
CA GLU A 196 9.71 -10.29 8.93
C GLU A 196 9.16 -9.55 7.70
N PHE A 197 9.78 -8.42 7.37
CA PHE A 197 9.42 -7.62 6.21
C PHE A 197 10.19 -8.11 4.99
N LEU A 198 9.48 -8.75 4.06
CA LEU A 198 10.03 -9.26 2.81
C LEU A 198 10.11 -8.17 1.73
N ARG A 199 9.26 -7.14 1.85
CA ARG A 199 9.32 -5.92 1.04
C ARG A 199 8.90 -4.72 1.88
N TYR A 200 9.67 -3.64 1.79
CA TYR A 200 9.30 -2.36 2.38
C TYR A 200 8.42 -1.56 1.44
N GLY A 201 7.57 -0.72 2.01
CA GLY A 201 6.78 0.24 1.25
C GLY A 201 7.66 1.32 0.64
N MET A 202 7.18 1.89 -0.46
CA MET A 202 7.82 3.00 -1.15
C MET A 202 6.77 3.73 -1.96
N MET A 203 6.93 5.03 -2.04
CA MET A 203 6.23 5.93 -2.94
C MET A 203 7.24 6.86 -3.60
#